data_AF-A0A7C9F1J5-F1
#
_entry.id   AF-A0A7C9F1J5-F1
#
_cell.length_a   1.000
_cell.length_b   1.000
_cell.length_c   1.000
_cell.angle_alpha   90.00
_cell.angle_beta   90.00
_cell.angle_gamma   90.00
#
_symmetry.space_group_name_H-M   'P 1'
#
loop_
_entity.id
_entity.type
_entity.pdbx_description
1 polymer ?
#
loop_
_entity_poly.entity_id
_entity_poly.type
_entity_poly.pdbx_seq_one_letter_code
_entity_poly.pdbx_strand_id
1 'polypeptide(L)'
;MKLHPFGSNDPAQSPDLTKHNIEVLMGSVQKSLQEVGRMSPNWSIYRVPKRLRQVNADAYTPHLISIGPFHHDQPGLDDMREHKWRYMLSLLRRVGAHDPMGEPLSSCAHVILNVEREVRDWYAASIELSPEELAMVLLLDGCFMLELFFCCRD
;
A
#
# COMPACT_ATOMS: atom_id res chain seq x y z
N MET A 1 44.46 -29.66 -60.48
CA MET A 1 43.11 -29.34 -59.98
C MET A 1 42.95 -30.07 -58.65
N LYS A 2 43.17 -29.39 -57.52
CA LYS A 2 43.06 -29.97 -56.16
C LYS A 2 41.72 -29.52 -55.57
N LEU A 3 40.88 -30.47 -55.18
CA LEU A 3 39.64 -30.21 -54.44
C LEU A 3 39.99 -30.05 -52.95
N HIS A 4 39.68 -28.90 -52.38
CA HIS A 4 39.66 -28.70 -50.93
C HIS A 4 38.41 -29.36 -50.33
N PRO A 5 38.47 -29.96 -49.13
CA PRO A 5 37.28 -30.49 -48.48
C PRO A 5 36.41 -29.34 -47.98
N PHE A 6 35.10 -29.52 -48.14
CA PHE A 6 34.05 -28.71 -47.53
C PHE A 6 34.31 -28.53 -46.04
N GLY A 7 34.26 -27.28 -45.59
CA GLY A 7 34.26 -26.94 -44.17
C GLY A 7 33.11 -27.64 -43.47
N SER A 8 33.44 -28.34 -42.39
CA SER A 8 32.49 -28.74 -41.38
C SER A 8 31.79 -27.50 -40.85
N ASN A 9 30.49 -27.37 -41.12
CA ASN A 9 29.64 -26.45 -40.38
C ASN A 9 29.70 -26.90 -38.92
N ASP A 10 30.45 -26.17 -38.10
CA ASP A 10 30.28 -26.21 -36.66
C ASP A 10 28.83 -25.79 -36.38
N PRO A 11 28.01 -26.65 -35.76
CA PRO A 11 26.70 -26.22 -35.31
C PRO A 11 26.96 -25.27 -34.15
N ALA A 12 26.96 -23.98 -34.50
CA ALA A 12 26.88 -22.89 -33.55
C ALA A 12 25.87 -23.28 -32.47
N GLN A 13 26.37 -23.30 -31.23
CA GLN A 13 25.61 -23.42 -30.01
C GLN A 13 24.47 -22.40 -30.06
N SER A 14 23.29 -22.81 -30.54
CA SER A 14 22.08 -22.06 -30.26
C SER A 14 21.93 -22.10 -28.74
N PRO A 15 21.85 -20.96 -28.03
CA PRO A 15 21.53 -21.01 -26.61
C PRO A 15 20.28 -21.87 -26.47
N ASP A 16 20.40 -22.94 -25.68
CA ASP A 16 19.34 -23.93 -25.52
C ASP A 16 18.09 -23.18 -25.05
N LEU A 17 17.19 -22.89 -25.99
CA LEU A 17 15.98 -22.11 -25.79
C LEU A 17 15.15 -22.72 -24.66
N THR A 18 15.25 -24.05 -24.51
CA THR A 18 14.63 -24.81 -23.43
C THR A 18 15.20 -24.42 -22.07
N LYS A 19 16.53 -24.32 -21.95
CA LYS A 19 17.22 -23.94 -20.71
C LYS A 19 16.88 -22.51 -20.30
N HIS A 20 16.89 -21.57 -21.23
CA HIS A 20 16.52 -20.18 -20.96
C HIS A 20 15.06 -20.07 -20.48
N ASN A 21 14.13 -20.77 -21.14
CA ASN A 21 12.72 -20.76 -20.76
C ASN A 21 12.51 -21.36 -19.35
N ILE A 22 13.26 -22.40 -18.99
CA ILE A 22 13.23 -22.98 -17.64
C ILE A 22 13.73 -21.97 -16.59
N GLU A 23 14.83 -21.27 -16.85
CA GLU A 23 15.36 -20.27 -15.92
C GLU A 23 14.36 -19.12 -15.68
N VAL A 24 13.71 -18.63 -16.74
CA VAL A 24 12.65 -17.60 -16.65
C VAL A 24 11.44 -18.09 -15.84
N LEU A 25 11.01 -19.33 -16.08
CA LEU A 25 9.91 -19.95 -15.34
C LEU A 25 10.26 -20.08 -13.85
N MET A 26 11.44 -20.59 -13.54
CA MET A 26 11.89 -20.77 -12.16
C MET A 26 12.00 -19.44 -11.41
N GLY A 27 12.49 -18.38 -12.08
CA GLY A 27 12.49 -17.03 -11.51
C GLY A 27 11.09 -16.53 -11.17
N SER A 28 10.11 -16.79 -12.06
CA SER A 28 8.70 -16.41 -11.85
C SER A 28 8.05 -17.20 -10.71
N VAL A 29 8.34 -18.51 -10.62
CA VAL A 29 7.88 -19.37 -9.52
C VAL A 29 8.47 -18.92 -8.19
N GLN A 30 9.78 -18.65 -8.15
CA GLN A 30 10.44 -18.17 -6.93
C GLN A 30 9.84 -16.84 -6.45
N LYS A 31 9.59 -15.89 -7.36
CA LYS A 31 8.90 -14.63 -7.03
C LYS A 31 7.52 -14.88 -6.44
N SER A 32 6.73 -15.75 -7.06
CA SER A 32 5.37 -16.10 -6.59
C SER A 32 5.40 -16.75 -5.20
N LEU A 33 6.36 -17.66 -4.96
CA LEU A 33 6.53 -18.30 -3.65
C LEU A 33 6.96 -17.31 -2.56
N GLN A 34 7.82 -16.34 -2.89
CA GLN A 34 8.17 -15.25 -1.98
C GLN A 34 6.96 -14.37 -1.66
N GLU A 35 6.12 -14.06 -2.65
CA GLU A 35 4.87 -13.30 -2.46
C GLU A 35 3.85 -14.06 -1.60
N VAL A 36 3.71 -15.37 -1.78
CA VAL A 36 2.86 -16.21 -0.92
C VAL A 36 3.44 -16.35 0.49
N GLY A 37 4.77 -16.45 0.61
CA GLY A 37 5.49 -16.52 1.88
C GLY A 37 5.48 -15.22 2.69
N ARG A 38 5.01 -14.10 2.11
CA ARG A 38 4.87 -12.81 2.80
C ARG A 38 3.79 -12.78 3.88
N MET A 39 3.17 -13.91 4.23
CA MET A 39 2.24 -13.98 5.35
C MET A 39 2.91 -13.50 6.64
N SER A 40 2.68 -12.23 6.99
CA SER A 40 3.14 -11.68 8.25
C SER A 40 2.25 -12.22 9.37
N PRO A 41 2.82 -12.70 10.49
CA PRO A 41 2.03 -13.05 11.66
C PRO A 41 1.29 -11.84 12.26
N ASN A 42 1.65 -10.62 11.86
CA ASN A 42 1.07 -9.38 12.36
C ASN A 42 -0.11 -8.88 11.52
N TRP A 43 -0.47 -9.56 10.43
CA TRP A 43 -1.63 -9.19 9.63
C TRP A 43 -2.90 -9.19 10.47
N SER A 44 -3.58 -8.05 10.48
CA SER A 44 -4.82 -7.83 11.23
C SER A 44 -5.87 -7.06 10.44
N ILE A 45 -5.49 -6.43 9.32
CA ILE A 45 -6.36 -5.64 8.46
C ILE A 45 -6.41 -6.28 7.06
N TYR A 46 -7.59 -6.75 6.67
CA TYR A 46 -7.78 -7.52 5.44
C TYR A 46 -8.68 -6.77 4.46
N ARG A 47 -8.38 -6.89 3.16
CA ARG A 47 -9.35 -6.52 2.12
C ARG A 47 -10.51 -7.52 2.16
N VAL A 48 -11.72 -7.02 2.00
CA VAL A 48 -12.89 -7.88 1.84
C VAL A 48 -12.69 -8.80 0.63
N PRO A 49 -12.81 -10.14 0.80
CA PRO A 49 -12.68 -11.08 -0.30
C PRO A 49 -13.59 -10.74 -1.49
N LYS A 50 -13.06 -10.84 -2.71
CA LYS A 50 -13.79 -10.47 -3.95
C LYS A 50 -15.17 -11.13 -4.05
N ARG A 51 -15.27 -12.41 -3.65
CA ARG A 51 -16.55 -13.16 -3.67
C ARG A 51 -17.60 -12.53 -2.75
N LEU A 52 -17.21 -12.09 -1.55
CA LEU A 52 -18.13 -11.40 -0.64
C LEU A 52 -18.53 -10.04 -1.19
N ARG A 53 -17.58 -9.28 -1.74
CA ARG A 53 -17.85 -7.99 -2.37
C ARG A 53 -18.79 -8.09 -3.58
N GLN A 54 -18.74 -9.18 -4.33
CA GLN A 54 -19.65 -9.42 -5.46
C GLN A 54 -21.10 -9.67 -5.03
N VAL A 55 -21.32 -10.20 -3.82
CA VAL A 55 -22.67 -10.42 -3.29
C VAL A 55 -23.34 -9.09 -2.95
N ASN A 56 -22.59 -8.15 -2.36
CA ASN A 56 -23.07 -6.82 -2.06
C ASN A 56 -21.91 -5.82 -2.05
N ALA A 57 -21.70 -5.11 -3.16
CA ALA A 57 -20.58 -4.17 -3.29
C ALA A 57 -20.73 -2.95 -2.37
N ASP A 58 -21.97 -2.50 -2.16
CA ASP A 58 -22.29 -1.30 -1.38
C ASP A 58 -21.97 -1.53 0.10
N ALA A 59 -22.25 -2.72 0.65
CA ALA A 59 -21.92 -3.05 2.04
C ALA A 59 -20.42 -2.93 2.40
N TYR A 60 -19.53 -2.94 1.40
CA TYR A 60 -18.08 -2.89 1.59
C TYR A 60 -17.40 -1.71 0.91
N THR A 61 -18.19 -0.78 0.37
CA THR A 61 -17.70 0.45 -0.22
C THR A 61 -18.03 1.60 0.73
N PRO A 62 -17.02 2.27 1.30
CA PRO A 62 -17.25 3.51 2.03
C PRO A 62 -18.06 4.50 1.18
N HIS A 63 -19.17 4.99 1.74
CA HIS A 63 -20.06 5.94 1.07
C HIS A 63 -19.82 7.39 1.51
N LEU A 64 -19.31 7.55 2.73
CA LEU A 64 -19.13 8.85 3.36
C LEU A 64 -17.65 9.12 3.56
N ILE A 65 -16.96 8.28 4.32
CA ILE A 65 -15.55 8.53 4.65
C ILE A 65 -14.70 7.29 4.42
N SER A 66 -13.63 7.46 3.67
CA SER A 66 -12.55 6.49 3.56
C SER A 66 -11.73 6.50 4.84
N ILE A 67 -11.29 5.34 5.34
CA ILE A 67 -10.34 5.24 6.45
C ILE A 67 -9.29 4.19 6.09
N GLY A 68 -8.03 4.57 6.24
CA GLY A 68 -6.86 3.75 5.96
C GLY A 68 -6.48 3.67 4.48
N PRO A 69 -5.29 3.12 4.20
CA PRO A 69 -4.71 3.04 2.86
C PRO A 69 -5.49 2.14 1.90
N PHE A 70 -6.27 1.16 2.41
CA PHE A 70 -7.10 0.31 1.56
C PHE A 70 -8.23 1.06 0.84
N HIS A 71 -8.58 2.26 1.32
CA HIS A 71 -9.66 3.09 0.81
C HIS A 71 -9.18 4.48 0.34
N HIS A 72 -7.87 4.77 0.34
CA HIS A 72 -7.33 6.13 0.16
C HIS A 72 -7.84 6.85 -1.10
N ASP A 73 -7.78 6.21 -2.26
CA ASP A 73 -8.11 6.81 -3.57
C ASP A 73 -9.47 6.38 -4.09
N GLN A 74 -10.47 6.29 -3.23
CA GLN A 74 -11.82 5.95 -3.67
C GLN A 74 -12.50 7.14 -4.37
N PRO A 75 -12.87 7.02 -5.67
CA PRO A 75 -13.55 8.09 -6.38
C PRO A 75 -14.85 8.48 -5.70
N GLY A 76 -15.12 9.78 -5.60
CA GLY A 76 -16.35 10.31 -5.00
C GLY A 76 -16.30 10.55 -3.49
N LEU A 77 -15.14 10.39 -2.85
CA LEU A 77 -14.93 10.71 -1.43
C LEU A 77 -14.04 11.95 -1.21
N ASP A 78 -13.83 12.76 -2.26
CA ASP A 78 -12.95 13.94 -2.23
C ASP A 78 -13.43 15.00 -1.23
N ASP A 79 -14.74 15.28 -1.20
CA ASP A 79 -15.35 16.21 -0.23
C ASP A 79 -15.02 15.81 1.20
N MET A 80 -14.99 14.50 1.46
CA MET A 80 -14.76 13.99 2.80
C MET A 80 -13.29 13.98 3.19
N ARG A 81 -12.38 13.94 2.21
CA ARG A 81 -10.97 14.27 2.43
C ARG A 81 -10.81 15.71 2.89
N GLU A 82 -11.52 16.67 2.30
CA GLU A 82 -11.50 18.07 2.75
C GLU A 82 -12.00 18.21 4.19
N HIS A 83 -13.08 17.51 4.54
CA HIS A 83 -13.58 17.52 5.91
C HIS A 83 -12.59 16.94 6.93
N LYS A 84 -11.79 15.92 6.60
CA LYS A 84 -10.72 15.46 7.49
C LYS A 84 -9.69 16.57 7.77
N TRP A 85 -9.33 17.36 6.76
CA TRP A 85 -8.44 18.51 6.94
C TRP A 85 -9.02 19.55 7.89
N ARG A 86 -10.33 19.83 7.76
CA ARG A 86 -11.03 20.74 8.68
C ARG A 86 -11.02 20.21 10.11
N TYR A 87 -11.19 18.89 10.30
CA TYR A 87 -11.12 18.25 11.62
C TYR A 87 -9.71 18.29 12.21
N MET A 88 -8.67 18.03 11.41
CA MET A 88 -7.29 18.20 11.85
C MET A 88 -7.02 19.64 12.31
N LEU A 89 -7.46 20.64 11.53
CA LEU A 89 -7.32 22.04 11.93
C LEU A 89 -8.08 22.37 13.22
N SER A 90 -9.27 21.80 13.40
CA SER A 90 -10.06 21.92 14.64
C SER A 90 -9.33 21.31 15.84
N LEU A 91 -8.78 20.10 15.67
CA LEU A 91 -7.98 19.43 16.69
C LEU A 91 -6.77 20.26 17.12
N LEU A 92 -6.01 20.78 16.15
CA LEU A 92 -4.83 21.59 16.41
C LEU A 92 -5.17 22.86 17.20
N ARG A 93 -6.29 23.50 16.87
CA ARG A 93 -6.82 24.64 17.64
C ARG A 93 -7.22 24.23 19.06
N ARG A 94 -7.88 23.09 19.22
CA ARG A 94 -8.33 22.55 20.52
C ARG A 94 -7.16 22.30 21.46
N VAL A 95 -6.06 21.73 20.97
CA VAL A 95 -4.86 21.44 21.78
C VAL A 95 -3.97 22.67 22.00
N GLY A 96 -4.41 23.86 21.59
CA GLY A 96 -3.69 25.11 21.82
C GLY A 96 -2.43 25.26 20.97
N ALA A 97 -2.36 24.59 19.82
CA ALA A 97 -1.22 24.75 18.90
C ALA A 97 -1.23 26.18 18.32
N HIS A 98 -0.26 27.00 18.72
CA HIS A 98 -0.08 28.36 18.20
C HIS A 98 0.32 28.36 16.71
N ASP A 99 1.08 27.34 16.30
CA ASP A 99 1.41 27.04 14.90
C ASP A 99 0.76 25.69 14.53
N PRO A 100 -0.17 25.63 13.56
CA PRO A 100 -0.73 24.38 13.06
C PRO A 100 0.32 23.40 12.53
N MET A 101 1.45 23.90 12.01
CA MET A 101 2.58 23.09 11.55
C MET A 101 3.65 22.91 12.63
N GLY A 102 3.32 23.26 13.87
CA GLY A 102 4.24 23.21 14.99
C GLY A 102 4.48 21.80 15.54
N GLU A 103 5.09 21.78 16.72
CA GLU A 103 5.52 20.58 17.44
C GLU A 103 4.49 19.43 17.46
N PRO A 104 3.20 19.64 17.79
CA PRO A 104 2.25 18.53 17.91
C PRO A 104 2.11 17.70 16.63
N LEU A 105 2.03 18.35 15.46
CA LEU A 105 1.86 17.65 14.20
C LEU A 105 3.17 16.97 13.76
N SER A 106 4.30 17.64 13.97
CA SER A 106 5.64 17.08 13.70
C SER A 106 5.89 15.82 14.54
N SER A 107 5.55 15.87 15.82
CA SER A 107 5.64 14.74 16.75
C SER A 107 4.76 13.56 16.30
N CYS A 108 3.50 13.80 15.90
CA CYS A 108 2.63 12.75 15.35
C CYS A 108 3.18 12.15 14.04
N ALA A 109 3.65 12.98 13.12
CA ALA A 109 4.25 12.53 11.87
C ALA A 109 5.50 11.68 12.12
N HIS A 110 6.36 12.08 13.07
CA HIS A 110 7.54 11.34 13.46
C HIS A 110 7.20 9.96 14.03
N VAL A 111 6.21 9.88 14.93
CA VAL A 111 5.72 8.60 15.47
C VAL A 111 5.23 7.68 14.36
N ILE A 112 4.41 8.19 13.44
CA ILE A 112 3.85 7.40 12.34
C ILE A 112 4.95 6.89 11.41
N LEU A 113 5.89 7.76 11.01
CA LEU A 113 7.01 7.39 10.15
C LEU A 113 7.91 6.33 10.81
N ASN A 114 8.09 6.38 12.12
CA ASN A 114 8.88 5.39 12.85
C ASN A 114 8.24 4.00 12.90
N VAL A 115 6.90 3.91 12.82
CA VAL A 115 6.16 2.63 12.85
C VAL A 115 5.63 2.23 11.47
N GLU A 116 6.03 2.94 10.42
CA GLU A 116 5.44 2.83 9.08
C GLU A 116 5.57 1.40 8.50
N ARG A 117 6.71 0.76 8.75
CA ARG A 117 6.98 -0.61 8.29
C ARG A 117 6.10 -1.62 9.03
N GLU A 118 5.99 -1.49 10.34
CA GLU A 118 5.11 -2.31 11.17
C GLU A 118 3.64 -2.12 10.76
N VAL A 119 3.25 -0.89 10.44
CA VAL A 119 1.90 -0.61 9.93
C VAL A 119 1.64 -1.37 8.65
N ARG A 120 2.58 -1.40 7.69
CA ARG A 120 2.43 -2.21 6.46
C ARG A 120 2.25 -3.69 6.78
N ASP A 121 2.95 -4.19 7.79
CA ASP A 121 2.84 -5.57 8.26
C ASP A 121 1.52 -5.88 8.98
N TRP A 122 0.66 -4.87 9.24
CA TRP A 122 -0.71 -5.09 9.71
C TRP A 122 -1.70 -5.31 8.57
N TYR A 123 -1.38 -4.86 7.36
CA TYR A 123 -2.26 -5.01 6.19
C TYR A 123 -1.93 -6.29 5.41
N ALA A 124 -2.92 -7.15 5.21
CA ALA A 124 -2.78 -8.42 4.50
C ALA A 124 -2.70 -8.27 2.96
N ALA A 125 -2.29 -7.11 2.47
CA ALA A 125 -2.04 -6.81 1.07
C ALA A 125 -1.02 -5.68 0.98
N SER A 126 -0.29 -5.61 -0.13
CA SER A 126 0.65 -4.52 -0.34
C SER A 126 -0.05 -3.17 -0.37
N ILE A 127 0.61 -2.17 0.21
CA ILE A 127 0.23 -0.77 0.15
C ILE A 127 1.16 -0.12 -0.87
N GLU A 128 0.63 0.28 -2.02
CA GLU A 128 1.38 0.91 -3.11
C GLU A 128 1.48 2.44 -2.91
N LEU A 129 1.83 2.87 -1.70
CA LEU A 129 2.08 4.26 -1.32
C LEU A 129 3.52 4.41 -0.87
N SER A 130 4.12 5.57 -1.09
CA SER A 130 5.40 5.93 -0.46
C SER A 130 5.25 5.96 1.09
N PRO A 131 6.35 5.91 1.85
CA PRO A 131 6.29 6.09 3.30
C PRO A 131 5.62 7.40 3.72
N GLU A 132 5.90 8.49 3.01
CA GLU A 132 5.34 9.81 3.26
C GLU A 132 3.84 9.86 2.93
N GLU A 133 3.43 9.23 1.82
CA GLU A 133 2.03 9.13 1.45
C GLU A 133 1.24 8.29 2.46
N LEU A 134 1.77 7.13 2.87
CA LEU A 134 1.14 6.31 3.91
C LEU A 134 1.04 7.06 5.23
N ALA A 135 2.12 7.74 5.65
CA ALA A 135 2.11 8.53 6.87
C ALA A 135 1.07 9.65 6.82
N MET A 136 0.93 10.32 5.68
CA MET A 136 -0.09 11.35 5.46
C MET A 136 -1.52 10.81 5.62
N VAL A 137 -1.80 9.62 5.06
CA VAL A 137 -3.11 8.96 5.21
C VAL A 137 -3.40 8.67 6.68
N LEU A 138 -2.47 8.03 7.37
CA LEU A 138 -2.65 7.63 8.77
C LEU A 138 -2.77 8.84 9.70
N LEU A 139 -1.99 9.90 9.45
CA LEU A 139 -2.03 11.13 10.23
C LEU A 139 -3.37 11.84 10.07
N LEU A 140 -3.84 11.98 8.83
CA LEU A 140 -5.11 12.63 8.52
C LEU A 140 -6.29 11.86 9.12
N ASP A 141 -6.29 10.53 8.99
CA ASP A 141 -7.33 9.67 9.55
C ASP A 141 -7.32 9.66 11.08
N GLY A 142 -6.13 9.61 11.68
CA GLY A 142 -5.95 9.67 13.13
C GLY A 142 -6.47 10.98 13.72
N CYS A 143 -6.06 12.13 13.15
CA CYS A 143 -6.55 13.43 13.59
C CYS A 143 -8.06 13.57 13.40
N PHE A 144 -8.60 13.08 12.28
CA PHE A 144 -10.04 13.06 12.05
C PHE A 144 -10.79 12.27 13.14
N MET A 145 -10.36 11.03 13.43
CA MET A 145 -10.99 10.20 14.45
C MET A 145 -10.91 10.82 15.85
N LEU A 146 -9.73 11.36 16.22
CA LEU A 146 -9.55 12.01 17.52
C LEU A 146 -10.50 13.19 17.69
N GLU A 147 -10.55 14.10 16.71
CA GLU A 147 -11.45 15.25 16.80
C GLU A 147 -12.92 14.86 16.72
N LEU A 148 -13.28 13.85 15.91
CA LEU A 148 -14.64 13.32 15.88
C LEU A 148 -15.08 12.85 17.27
N PHE A 149 -14.22 12.11 17.97
CA PHE A 149 -14.51 11.65 19.33
C PHE A 149 -14.44 12.74 20.38
N PHE A 150 -13.69 13.83 20.17
CA PHE A 150 -13.67 14.97 21.09
C PHE A 150 -14.86 15.91 20.90
N CYS A 151 -15.29 16.15 19.65
CA CYS A 151 -16.45 17.00 19.34
C CYS A 151 -17.79 16.34 19.68
N CYS A 152 -17.89 15.01 19.60
CA CYS A 152 -19.15 14.29 19.83
C CYS A 152 -19.31 13.77 21.27
N ARG A 153 -18.55 14.30 22.23
CA ARG A 153 -18.64 13.95 23.67
C ARG A 153 -19.44 14.95 24.52
N ASP A 154 -19.97 16.00 23.90
CA ASP A 154 -20.81 17.03 24.54
C ASP A 154 -22.29 16.89 24.15
#